data_AF-A0A0F7IDW0-F1
#
_entry.id   AF-A0A0F7IDW0-F1
#
_cell.length_a   1.000
_cell.length_b   1.000
_cell.length_c   1.000
_cell.angle_alpha   90.00
_cell.angle_beta   90.00
_cell.angle_gamma   90.00
#
_symmetry.space_group_name_H-M   'P 1'
#
loop_
_entity.id
_entity.type
_entity.pdbx_description
1 polymer ?
#
loop_
_entity_poly.entity_id
_entity_poly.type
_entity_poly.pdbx_seq_one_letter_code
_entity_poly.pdbx_strand_id
1 'polypeptide(L)'
;MGNNKDHRREEERKHIYSKIKNRYNTHKEAVKIPKYIIKAGIVLFFGPPIILIFVGILSAIIPELSQFKIPGDVAVWLDDVIAWSMIIGFLLVIGGRIYLDKKKQLAPAPKPNEVALLNAIEAKEKLEKYKAESIELHKVEAIKKVKKINKILSRSLQNLPYRISVMPNYNKNFQLLMEFKKNLKERLVPAIENLNEDSIDMVGDILDSMADYFYSPTTKKLLELNSKLSELEIMALPKIDYYLALVANYFSRFRVPIILILGWLIIFYGGPILGVTKDQAYIAASGFLGAGLAAYFSGLLGKK
;
A
#
# COMPACT_ATOMS: atom_id res chain seq x y z
N MET A 1 -26.61 33.11 -21.46
CA MET A 1 -26.03 32.10 -22.39
C MET A 1 -24.92 31.21 -21.77
N GLY A 2 -24.66 31.26 -20.45
CA GLY A 2 -23.62 30.43 -19.79
C GLY A 2 -24.07 29.02 -19.33
N ASN A 3 -25.33 28.86 -18.91
CA ASN A 3 -25.82 27.65 -18.24
C ASN A 3 -25.72 26.34 -19.04
N ASN A 4 -25.75 26.40 -20.38
CA ASN A 4 -25.75 25.21 -21.24
C ASN A 4 -24.34 24.62 -21.47
N LYS A 5 -23.28 25.41 -21.25
CA LYS A 5 -21.88 24.94 -21.39
C LYS A 5 -21.38 24.23 -20.14
N ASP A 6 -21.78 24.71 -18.96
CA ASP A 6 -21.37 24.11 -17.70
C ASP A 6 -22.10 22.79 -17.44
N HIS A 7 -23.38 22.71 -17.78
CA HIS A 7 -24.15 21.46 -17.70
C HIS A 7 -23.59 20.35 -18.62
N ARG A 8 -23.17 20.70 -19.85
CA ARG A 8 -22.51 19.74 -20.76
C ARG A 8 -21.16 19.25 -20.23
N ARG A 9 -20.37 20.14 -19.61
CA ARG A 9 -19.06 19.76 -19.02
C ARG A 9 -19.23 18.86 -17.82
N GLU A 10 -20.27 19.07 -17.02
CA GLU A 10 -20.58 18.23 -15.87
C GLU A 10 -21.04 16.82 -16.29
N GLU A 11 -21.87 16.73 -17.33
CA GLU A 11 -22.29 15.44 -17.91
C GLU A 11 -21.11 14.68 -18.54
N GLU A 12 -20.24 15.38 -19.27
CA GLU A 12 -19.03 14.80 -19.84
C GLU A 12 -18.09 14.28 -18.75
N ARG A 13 -17.91 15.04 -17.66
CA ARG A 13 -17.18 14.61 -16.46
C ARG A 13 -17.78 13.35 -15.85
N LYS A 14 -19.10 13.31 -15.64
CA LYS A 14 -19.81 12.16 -15.06
C LYS A 14 -19.67 10.92 -15.94
N HIS A 15 -19.79 11.07 -17.25
CA HIS A 15 -19.61 9.99 -18.21
C HIS A 15 -18.17 9.43 -18.17
N ILE A 16 -17.15 10.29 -18.20
CA ILE A 16 -15.75 9.85 -18.16
C ILE A 16 -15.41 9.22 -16.80
N TYR A 17 -15.90 9.80 -15.70
CA TYR A 17 -15.79 9.22 -14.37
C TYR A 17 -16.37 7.81 -14.33
N SER A 18 -17.58 7.60 -14.86
CA SER A 18 -18.23 6.28 -14.90
C SER A 18 -17.40 5.26 -15.68
N LYS A 19 -16.80 5.66 -16.81
CA LYS A 19 -15.94 4.81 -17.63
C LYS A 19 -14.66 4.43 -16.89
N ILE A 20 -14.01 5.39 -16.22
CA ILE A 20 -12.81 5.15 -15.42
C ILE A 20 -13.13 4.25 -14.21
N LYS A 21 -14.27 4.49 -13.53
CA LYS A 21 -14.74 3.72 -12.38
C LYS A 21 -15.04 2.28 -12.78
N ASN A 22 -15.73 2.06 -13.90
CA ASN A 22 -16.00 0.73 -14.43
C ASN A 22 -14.70 -0.01 -14.75
N ARG A 23 -13.77 0.62 -15.48
CA ARG A 23 -12.45 0.02 -15.75
C ARG A 23 -11.67 -0.28 -14.47
N TYR A 24 -11.70 0.60 -13.48
CA TYR A 24 -11.07 0.37 -12.19
C TYR A 24 -11.68 -0.82 -11.45
N ASN A 25 -13.01 -0.93 -11.43
CA ASN A 25 -13.72 -2.04 -10.82
C ASN A 25 -13.42 -3.36 -11.53
N THR A 26 -13.51 -3.39 -12.86
CA THR A 26 -13.14 -4.56 -13.67
C THR A 26 -11.70 -4.98 -13.42
N HIS A 27 -10.76 -4.04 -13.38
CA HIS A 27 -9.36 -4.34 -13.04
C HIS A 27 -9.24 -4.91 -11.62
N LYS A 28 -9.89 -4.28 -10.64
CA LYS A 28 -9.85 -4.67 -9.23
C LYS A 28 -10.40 -6.08 -9.02
N GLU A 29 -11.50 -6.43 -9.70
CA GLU A 29 -12.10 -7.75 -9.67
C GLU A 29 -11.21 -8.78 -10.37
N ALA A 30 -10.69 -8.45 -11.56
CA ALA A 30 -9.80 -9.31 -12.33
C ALA A 30 -8.53 -9.69 -11.54
N VAL A 31 -7.98 -8.77 -10.73
CA VAL A 31 -6.79 -9.02 -9.91
C VAL A 31 -7.10 -9.56 -8.52
N LYS A 32 -8.37 -9.60 -8.09
CA LYS A 32 -8.78 -10.02 -6.74
C LYS A 32 -8.43 -11.50 -6.52
N ILE A 33 -8.96 -12.37 -7.38
CA ILE A 33 -8.79 -13.83 -7.27
C ILE A 33 -7.31 -14.24 -7.36
N PRO A 34 -6.52 -13.81 -8.36
CA PRO A 34 -5.10 -14.14 -8.41
C PRO A 34 -4.34 -13.70 -7.15
N LYS A 35 -4.65 -12.54 -6.57
CA LYS A 35 -4.02 -12.08 -5.33
C LYS A 35 -4.37 -12.96 -4.14
N TYR A 36 -5.60 -13.48 -4.04
CA TYR A 36 -5.96 -14.43 -2.99
C TYR A 36 -5.23 -15.76 -3.17
N ILE A 37 -5.13 -16.27 -4.39
CA ILE A 37 -4.37 -17.49 -4.70
C ILE A 37 -2.90 -17.33 -4.29
N ILE A 38 -2.26 -16.21 -4.66
CA ILE A 38 -0.88 -15.92 -4.26
C ILE A 38 -0.76 -15.84 -2.74
N LYS A 39 -1.68 -15.16 -2.04
CA LYS A 39 -1.66 -15.08 -0.58
C LYS A 39 -1.81 -16.44 0.09
N ALA A 40 -2.74 -17.26 -0.39
CA ALA A 40 -2.92 -18.63 0.12
C ALA A 40 -1.66 -19.48 -0.12
N GLY A 41 -1.06 -19.36 -1.30
CA GLY A 41 0.21 -20.02 -1.60
C GLY A 41 1.36 -19.59 -0.68
N ILE A 42 1.47 -18.29 -0.37
CA ILE A 42 2.44 -17.76 0.62
C ILE A 42 2.18 -18.35 2.01
N VAL A 43 0.92 -18.40 2.45
CA VAL A 43 0.57 -18.95 3.77
C VAL A 43 0.87 -20.44 3.84
N LEU A 44 0.56 -21.22 2.80
CA LEU A 44 0.88 -22.64 2.74
C LEU A 44 2.38 -22.90 2.66
N PHE A 45 3.13 -22.05 1.97
CA PHE A 45 4.57 -22.19 1.81
C PHE A 45 5.34 -21.84 3.10
N PHE A 46 4.93 -20.79 3.82
CA PHE A 46 5.65 -20.31 5.00
C PHE A 46 5.01 -20.67 6.34
N GLY A 47 3.71 -20.92 6.37
CA GLY A 47 2.96 -21.17 7.61
C GLY A 47 3.49 -22.37 8.40
N PRO A 48 3.55 -23.57 7.80
CA PRO A 48 3.99 -24.76 8.51
C PRO A 48 5.44 -24.69 9.02
N PRO A 49 6.44 -24.20 8.25
CA PRO A 49 7.79 -23.98 8.77
C PRO A 49 7.85 -22.94 9.90
N ILE A 50 7.08 -21.85 9.83
CA ILE A 50 7.05 -20.83 10.88
C ILE A 50 6.45 -21.39 12.18
N ILE A 51 5.39 -22.19 12.08
CA ILE A 51 4.75 -22.83 13.23
C ILE A 51 5.74 -23.80 13.90
N LEU A 52 6.48 -24.60 13.13
CA LEU A 52 7.51 -25.48 13.68
C LEU A 52 8.62 -24.73 14.40
N ILE A 53 9.12 -23.64 13.83
CA ILE A 53 10.14 -22.79 14.47
C ILE A 53 9.59 -22.23 15.79
N PHE A 54 8.34 -21.77 15.80
CA PHE A 54 7.70 -21.22 16.99
C PHE A 54 7.51 -22.28 18.09
N VAL A 55 7.09 -23.50 17.73
CA VAL A 55 7.00 -24.64 18.64
C VAL A 55 8.37 -25.00 19.22
N GLY A 56 9.43 -25.01 18.38
CA GLY A 56 10.81 -25.26 18.83
C GLY A 56 11.31 -24.21 19.83
N ILE A 57 11.03 -22.92 19.59
CA ILE A 57 11.36 -21.84 20.53
C ILE A 57 10.60 -21.99 21.84
N LEU A 58 9.29 -22.30 21.80
CA LEU A 58 8.48 -22.53 23.00
C LEU A 58 8.99 -23.71 23.83
N SER A 59 9.39 -24.81 23.19
CA SER A 59 9.98 -25.96 23.89
C SER A 59 11.34 -25.68 24.51
N ALA A 60 12.07 -24.68 24.02
CA ALA A 60 13.34 -24.24 24.61
C ALA A 60 13.13 -23.31 25.82
N ILE A 61 12.04 -22.54 25.85
CA ILE A 61 11.70 -21.62 26.96
C ILE A 61 10.97 -22.35 28.09
N ILE A 62 10.14 -23.34 27.75
CA ILE A 62 9.33 -24.11 28.71
C ILE A 62 9.81 -25.57 28.69
N PRO A 63 10.69 -25.97 29.62
CA PRO A 63 11.30 -27.30 29.63
C PRO A 63 10.30 -28.45 29.73
N GLU A 64 9.12 -28.25 30.35
CA GLU A 64 8.08 -29.30 30.41
C GLU A 64 7.55 -29.67 29.01
N LEU A 65 7.58 -28.77 28.02
CA LEU A 65 7.19 -29.05 26.65
C LEU A 65 8.23 -29.88 25.88
N SER A 66 9.49 -29.90 26.33
CA SER A 66 10.56 -30.69 25.71
C SER A 66 10.41 -32.21 25.94
N GLN A 67 9.60 -32.60 26.94
CA GLN A 67 9.27 -34.00 27.21
C GLN A 67 8.20 -34.55 26.25
N PHE A 68 7.54 -33.68 25.48
CA PHE A 68 6.54 -34.05 24.50
C PHE A 68 7.22 -34.62 23.25
N LYS A 69 7.49 -35.93 23.25
CA LYS A 69 8.02 -36.63 22.07
C LYS A 69 6.88 -36.91 21.10
N ILE A 70 6.96 -36.32 19.92
CA ILE A 70 6.11 -36.70 18.79
C ILE A 70 6.47 -38.16 18.42
N PRO A 71 5.51 -39.10 18.39
CA PRO A 71 5.77 -40.46 17.94
C PRO A 71 6.42 -40.46 16.55
N GLY A 72 7.37 -41.36 16.29
CA GLY A 72 8.15 -41.38 15.04
C GLY A 72 7.29 -41.38 13.78
N ASP A 73 6.20 -42.15 13.78
CA ASP A 73 5.27 -42.23 12.64
C ASP A 73 4.51 -40.92 12.39
N VAL A 74 4.25 -40.15 13.46
CA VAL A 74 3.60 -38.83 13.38
C VAL A 74 4.58 -37.76 12.91
N ALA A 75 5.87 -37.88 13.26
CA ALA A 75 6.93 -36.97 12.82
C ALA A 75 7.19 -37.12 11.31
N VAL A 76 7.30 -38.35 10.80
CA VAL A 76 7.46 -38.61 9.36
C VAL A 76 6.26 -38.10 8.57
N TRP A 77 5.04 -38.35 9.07
CA TRP A 77 3.82 -37.81 8.46
C TRP A 77 3.79 -36.28 8.46
N LEU A 78 4.23 -35.63 9.54
CA LEU A 78 4.33 -34.16 9.62
C LEU A 78 5.31 -33.61 8.58
N ASP A 79 6.49 -34.22 8.47
CA ASP A 79 7.53 -33.81 7.53
C ASP A 79 7.04 -33.90 6.08
N ASP A 80 6.34 -34.99 5.73
CA ASP A 80 5.70 -35.15 4.43
C ASP A 80 4.63 -34.08 4.19
N VAL A 81 3.74 -33.85 5.16
CA VAL A 81 2.68 -32.82 5.07
C VAL A 81 3.30 -31.43 4.87
N ILE A 82 4.40 -31.12 5.56
CA ILE A 82 5.12 -29.85 5.42
C ILE A 82 5.75 -29.76 4.03
N ALA A 83 6.46 -30.79 3.58
CA ALA A 83 7.07 -30.81 2.26
C ALA A 83 6.03 -30.62 1.15
N TRP A 84 4.90 -31.33 1.22
CA TRP A 84 3.79 -31.18 0.27
C TRP A 84 3.14 -29.80 0.35
N SER A 85 2.96 -29.23 1.54
CA SER A 85 2.42 -27.87 1.72
C SER A 85 3.32 -26.80 1.09
N MET A 86 4.64 -26.97 1.17
CA MET A 86 5.60 -26.09 0.53
C MET A 86 5.55 -26.24 -0.99
N ILE A 87 5.51 -27.45 -1.53
CA ILE A 87 5.41 -27.68 -2.99
C ILE A 87 4.11 -27.07 -3.53
N ILE A 88 2.97 -27.35 -2.90
CA ILE A 88 1.66 -26.83 -3.30
C ILE A 88 1.62 -25.30 -3.16
N GLY A 89 2.14 -24.76 -2.04
CA GLY A 89 2.23 -23.33 -1.81
C GLY A 89 3.03 -22.60 -2.89
N PHE A 90 4.18 -23.16 -3.28
CA PHE A 90 5.02 -22.62 -4.34
C PHE A 90 4.32 -22.61 -5.70
N LEU A 91 3.67 -23.72 -6.06
CA LEU A 91 2.90 -23.84 -7.30
C LEU A 91 1.74 -22.84 -7.35
N LEU A 92 1.04 -22.62 -6.23
CA LEU A 92 -0.02 -21.60 -6.13
C LEU A 92 0.52 -20.18 -6.29
N VAL A 93 1.71 -19.87 -5.74
CA VAL A 93 2.34 -18.55 -5.93
C VAL A 93 2.72 -18.33 -7.39
N ILE A 94 3.36 -19.30 -8.04
CA ILE A 94 3.75 -19.20 -9.45
C ILE A 94 2.52 -19.15 -10.36
N GLY A 95 1.61 -20.11 -10.22
CA GLY A 95 0.39 -20.19 -11.03
C GLY A 95 -0.50 -18.96 -10.83
N GLY A 96 -0.66 -18.52 -9.59
CA GLY A 96 -1.38 -17.29 -9.25
C GLY A 96 -0.71 -16.04 -9.86
N ARG A 97 0.62 -16.00 -9.96
CA ARG A 97 1.35 -14.90 -10.59
C ARG A 97 1.20 -14.88 -12.10
N ILE A 98 1.36 -16.02 -12.76
CA ILE A 98 1.11 -16.15 -14.21
C ILE A 98 -0.33 -15.74 -14.54
N TYR A 99 -1.28 -16.18 -13.71
CA TYR A 99 -2.68 -15.81 -13.85
C TYR A 99 -2.93 -14.31 -13.62
N LEU A 100 -2.28 -13.72 -12.62
CA LEU A 100 -2.34 -12.28 -12.36
C LEU A 100 -1.81 -11.47 -13.54
N ASP A 101 -0.69 -11.87 -14.13
CA ASP A 101 -0.06 -11.16 -15.24
C ASP A 101 -0.93 -11.22 -16.50
N LYS A 102 -1.52 -12.39 -16.81
CA LYS A 102 -2.53 -12.51 -17.87
C LYS A 102 -3.75 -11.61 -17.64
N LYS A 103 -4.27 -11.55 -16.40
CA LYS A 103 -5.43 -10.71 -16.07
C LYS A 103 -5.11 -9.21 -16.11
N LYS A 104 -3.90 -8.80 -15.72
CA LYS A 104 -3.45 -7.41 -15.84
C LYS A 104 -3.37 -6.94 -17.29
N GLN A 105 -3.01 -7.83 -18.22
CA GLN A 105 -3.00 -7.51 -19.65
C GLN A 105 -4.42 -7.32 -20.20
N LEU A 106 -5.36 -8.17 -19.78
CA LEU A 106 -6.76 -8.11 -20.22
C LEU A 106 -7.55 -6.93 -19.63
N ALA A 107 -7.27 -6.57 -18.38
CA ALA A 107 -7.86 -5.43 -17.71
C ALA A 107 -6.74 -4.52 -17.19
N PRO A 108 -6.24 -3.57 -18.00
CA PRO A 108 -5.14 -2.72 -17.59
C PRO A 108 -5.54 -1.83 -16.41
N ALA A 109 -4.60 -1.64 -15.48
CA ALA A 109 -4.80 -0.75 -14.34
C ALA A 109 -5.02 0.70 -14.84
N PRO A 110 -5.92 1.47 -14.21
CA PRO A 110 -6.03 2.88 -14.52
C PRO A 110 -4.74 3.63 -14.14
N LYS A 111 -4.50 4.72 -14.86
CA LYS A 111 -3.33 5.57 -14.66
C LYS A 111 -3.37 6.20 -13.27
N PRO A 112 -2.21 6.55 -12.67
CA PRO A 112 -2.17 7.19 -11.35
C PRO A 112 -3.05 8.44 -11.23
N ASN A 113 -3.09 9.29 -12.26
CA ASN A 113 -3.96 10.47 -12.29
C ASN A 113 -5.45 10.12 -12.30
N GLU A 114 -5.85 9.07 -13.01
CA GLU A 114 -7.23 8.60 -13.04
C GLU A 114 -7.66 8.04 -11.67
N VAL A 115 -6.74 7.34 -10.98
CA VAL A 115 -6.99 6.88 -9.61
C VAL A 115 -7.08 8.07 -8.65
N ALA A 116 -6.27 9.12 -8.83
CA ALA A 116 -6.36 10.33 -8.03
C ALA A 116 -7.69 11.08 -8.26
N LEU A 117 -8.13 11.18 -9.52
CA LEU A 117 -9.46 11.69 -9.91
C LEU A 117 -10.58 10.93 -9.19
N LEU A 118 -10.59 9.59 -9.27
CA LEU A 118 -11.60 8.76 -8.60
C LEU A 118 -11.63 9.02 -7.09
N ASN A 119 -10.46 9.09 -6.44
CA ASN A 119 -10.41 9.34 -5.00
C ASN A 119 -10.88 10.75 -4.63
N ALA A 120 -10.67 11.76 -5.48
CA ALA A 120 -11.15 13.12 -5.22
C ALA A 120 -12.69 13.19 -5.26
N ILE A 121 -13.28 12.59 -6.30
CA ILE A 121 -14.75 12.52 -6.45
C ILE A 121 -15.37 11.68 -5.32
N GLU A 122 -14.82 10.50 -5.03
CA GLU A 122 -15.31 9.66 -3.95
C GLU A 122 -15.11 10.29 -2.56
N ALA A 123 -14.10 11.14 -2.38
CA ALA A 123 -13.94 11.92 -1.15
C ALA A 123 -15.08 12.94 -1.01
N LYS A 124 -15.43 13.63 -2.10
CA LYS A 124 -16.53 14.60 -2.13
C LYS A 124 -17.86 13.93 -1.82
N GLU A 125 -18.17 12.82 -2.50
CA GLU A 125 -19.39 12.03 -2.25
C GLU A 125 -19.50 11.59 -0.78
N LYS A 126 -18.37 11.33 -0.12
CA LYS A 126 -18.35 10.95 1.30
C LYS A 126 -18.56 12.15 2.23
N LEU A 127 -18.04 13.33 1.87
CA LEU A 127 -18.36 14.55 2.62
C LEU A 127 -19.82 14.96 2.47
N GLU A 128 -20.41 14.82 1.29
CA GLU A 128 -21.83 15.07 1.06
C GLU A 128 -22.71 14.11 1.90
N LYS A 129 -22.33 12.83 1.97
CA LYS A 129 -23.00 11.87 2.86
C LYS A 129 -22.81 12.19 4.35
N TYR A 130 -21.62 12.65 4.74
CA TYR A 130 -21.41 13.16 6.09
C TYR A 130 -22.31 14.35 6.39
N LYS A 131 -22.46 15.31 5.46
CA LYS A 131 -23.37 16.45 5.61
C LYS A 131 -24.82 16.03 5.76
N ALA A 132 -25.25 15.02 5.01
CA ALA A 132 -26.63 14.55 5.01
C ALA A 132 -26.99 13.66 6.22
N GLU A 133 -26.06 12.81 6.64
CA GLU A 133 -26.32 11.74 7.62
C GLU A 133 -25.63 11.97 8.98
N SER A 134 -24.68 12.92 9.07
CA SER A 134 -23.84 13.20 10.25
C SER A 134 -23.10 11.98 10.80
N ILE A 135 -22.84 10.97 9.96
CA ILE A 135 -22.12 9.75 10.35
C ILE A 135 -20.61 9.93 10.15
N GLU A 136 -19.88 9.96 11.26
CA GLU A 136 -18.41 10.09 11.33
C GLU A 136 -17.63 9.13 10.41
N LEU A 137 -18.15 7.92 10.18
CA LEU A 137 -17.54 6.96 9.27
C LEU A 137 -17.31 7.55 7.86
N HIS A 138 -18.24 8.35 7.35
CA HIS A 138 -18.09 8.97 6.03
C HIS A 138 -16.97 10.01 6.02
N LYS A 139 -16.81 10.78 7.10
CA LYS A 139 -15.68 11.71 7.28
C LYS A 139 -14.34 10.97 7.26
N VAL A 140 -14.24 9.88 8.02
CA VAL A 140 -13.04 9.01 8.04
C VAL A 140 -12.75 8.42 6.65
N GLU A 141 -13.78 8.01 5.92
CA GLU A 141 -13.62 7.50 4.56
C GLU A 141 -13.15 8.59 3.58
N ALA A 142 -13.67 9.82 3.68
CA ALA A 142 -13.20 10.96 2.89
C ALA A 142 -11.71 11.23 3.13
N ILE A 143 -11.27 11.29 4.40
CA ILE A 143 -9.86 11.45 4.78
C ILE A 143 -9.00 10.35 4.16
N LYS A 144 -9.48 9.10 4.23
CA LYS A 144 -8.76 7.93 3.66
C LYS A 144 -8.57 8.06 2.15
N LYS A 145 -9.53 8.63 1.42
CA LYS A 145 -9.41 8.89 -0.02
C LYS A 145 -8.40 10.00 -0.30
N VAL A 146 -8.43 11.11 0.43
CA VAL A 146 -7.45 12.21 0.29
C VAL A 146 -6.03 11.73 0.62
N LYS A 147 -5.85 10.94 1.70
CA LYS A 147 -4.55 10.34 2.05
C LYS A 147 -4.01 9.43 0.93
N LYS A 148 -4.87 8.75 0.15
CA LYS A 148 -4.42 7.98 -1.03
C LYS A 148 -3.91 8.87 -2.16
N ILE A 149 -4.51 10.04 -2.39
CA ILE A 149 -4.05 11.01 -3.39
C ILE A 149 -2.62 11.47 -3.04
N ASN A 150 -2.38 11.85 -1.78
CA ASN A 150 -1.04 12.21 -1.29
C ASN A 150 0.00 11.08 -1.51
N LYS A 151 -0.40 9.82 -1.30
CA LYS A 151 0.47 8.66 -1.56
C LYS A 151 0.78 8.48 -3.05
N ILE A 152 -0.18 8.73 -3.93
CA ILE A 152 0.02 8.70 -5.39
C ILE A 152 1.02 9.77 -5.80
N LEU A 153 0.81 11.02 -5.37
CA LEU A 153 1.71 12.15 -5.63
C LEU A 153 3.13 11.86 -5.13
N SER A 154 3.26 11.29 -3.92
CA SER A 154 4.57 10.92 -3.35
C SER A 154 5.35 9.93 -4.22
N ARG A 155 4.68 8.93 -4.79
CA ARG A 155 5.31 7.95 -5.69
C ARG A 155 5.71 8.59 -7.02
N SER A 156 4.85 9.43 -7.58
CA SER A 156 5.15 10.15 -8.82
C SER A 156 6.36 11.07 -8.65
N LEU A 157 6.49 11.73 -7.50
CA LEU A 157 7.61 12.61 -7.19
C LEU A 157 8.93 11.86 -6.94
N GLN A 158 8.87 10.66 -6.35
CA GLN A 158 10.05 9.82 -6.11
C GLN A 158 10.63 9.19 -7.38
N ASN A 159 9.80 8.97 -8.39
CA ASN A 159 10.21 8.33 -9.65
C ASN A 159 10.68 9.34 -10.72
N LEU A 160 10.84 10.63 -10.37
CA LEU A 160 11.38 11.62 -11.29
C LEU A 160 12.89 11.39 -11.48
N PRO A 161 13.40 11.33 -12.71
CA PRO A 161 14.83 11.24 -12.99
C PRO A 161 15.57 12.39 -12.28
N TYR A 162 16.68 12.08 -11.61
CA TYR A 162 17.55 13.06 -10.95
C TYR A 162 17.97 14.21 -11.90
N ARG A 163 18.01 13.95 -13.21
CA ARG A 163 18.27 14.96 -14.26
C ARG A 163 17.24 16.09 -14.36
N ILE A 164 15.99 15.88 -13.91
CA ILE A 164 14.93 16.90 -13.97
C ILE A 164 15.11 17.96 -12.86
N SER A 165 15.87 17.67 -11.80
CA SER A 165 16.12 18.62 -10.72
C SER A 165 17.09 19.76 -11.09
N VAL A 166 17.68 19.73 -12.30
CA VAL A 166 18.74 20.66 -12.73
C VAL A 166 18.24 21.68 -13.78
N MET A 167 16.99 21.58 -14.25
CA MET A 167 16.41 22.50 -15.24
C MET A 167 15.46 23.54 -14.58
N PRO A 168 15.73 24.85 -14.69
CA PRO A 168 14.98 25.90 -13.99
C PRO A 168 13.49 26.00 -14.37
N ASN A 169 13.11 25.65 -15.60
CA ASN A 169 11.69 25.65 -16.02
C ASN A 169 10.90 24.43 -15.51
N TYR A 170 11.56 23.30 -15.23
CA TYR A 170 10.94 22.17 -14.55
C TYR A 170 10.76 22.43 -13.06
N ASN A 171 11.52 23.37 -12.50
CA ASN A 171 11.49 23.74 -11.09
C ASN A 171 10.13 24.32 -10.67
N LYS A 172 9.51 25.19 -11.48
CA LYS A 172 8.25 25.86 -11.08
C LYS A 172 7.06 24.90 -10.97
N ASN A 173 6.83 24.04 -11.97
CA ASN A 173 5.75 23.05 -11.91
C ASN A 173 6.00 22.00 -10.83
N PHE A 174 7.27 21.61 -10.62
CA PHE A 174 7.65 20.69 -9.55
C PHE A 174 7.43 21.30 -8.16
N GLN A 175 7.80 22.55 -7.96
CA GLN A 175 7.53 23.31 -6.73
C GLN A 175 6.04 23.41 -6.45
N LEU A 176 5.23 23.73 -7.46
CA LEU A 176 3.77 23.77 -7.33
C LEU A 176 3.18 22.41 -6.94
N LEU A 177 3.70 21.30 -7.49
CA LEU A 177 3.28 19.95 -7.11
C LEU A 177 3.71 19.57 -5.69
N MET A 178 4.91 20.00 -5.27
CA MET A 178 5.41 19.81 -3.91
C MET A 178 4.58 20.60 -2.90
N GLU A 179 4.24 21.84 -3.24
CA GLU A 179 3.34 22.70 -2.47
C GLU A 179 1.94 22.12 -2.39
N PHE A 180 1.38 21.66 -3.51
CA PHE A 180 0.10 20.96 -3.54
C PHE A 180 0.08 19.77 -2.59
N LYS A 181 1.11 18.92 -2.68
CA LYS A 181 1.28 17.77 -1.78
C LYS A 181 1.36 18.20 -0.32
N LYS A 182 2.12 19.26 -0.01
CA LYS A 182 2.26 19.80 1.33
C LYS A 182 0.90 20.30 1.85
N ASN A 183 0.20 21.10 1.08
CA ASN A 183 -1.12 21.65 1.40
C ASN A 183 -2.19 20.56 1.57
N LEU A 184 -2.15 19.48 0.79
CA LEU A 184 -3.04 18.33 1.02
C LEU A 184 -2.84 17.71 2.40
N LYS A 185 -1.58 17.61 2.85
CA LYS A 185 -1.26 16.99 4.14
C LYS A 185 -1.52 17.94 5.31
N GLU A 186 -1.08 19.18 5.21
CA GLU A 186 -1.04 20.14 6.31
C GLU A 186 -2.30 20.99 6.44
N ARG A 187 -3.14 21.03 5.39
CA ARG A 187 -4.34 21.87 5.37
C ARG A 187 -5.59 21.06 5.07
N LEU A 188 -5.66 20.38 3.91
CA LEU A 188 -6.89 19.70 3.50
C LEU A 188 -7.28 18.54 4.42
N VAL A 189 -6.33 17.67 4.79
CA VAL A 189 -6.61 16.56 5.70
C VAL A 189 -7.06 17.06 7.07
N PRO A 190 -6.34 17.99 7.74
CA PRO A 190 -6.80 18.56 9.01
C PRO A 190 -8.13 19.31 8.92
N ALA A 191 -8.38 20.03 7.81
CA ALA A 191 -9.65 20.70 7.57
C ALA A 191 -10.81 19.70 7.51
N ILE A 192 -10.60 18.52 6.90
CA ILE A 192 -11.59 17.44 6.91
C ILE A 192 -11.74 16.83 8.33
N GLU A 193 -10.65 16.71 9.07
CA GLU A 193 -10.66 16.14 10.43
C GLU A 193 -11.45 17.04 11.41
N ASN A 194 -11.36 18.36 11.26
CA ASN A 194 -12.00 19.36 12.11
C ASN A 194 -13.18 20.10 11.46
N LEU A 195 -13.93 19.42 10.57
CA LEU A 195 -15.04 20.02 9.83
C LEU A 195 -16.08 20.66 10.75
N ASN A 196 -16.36 21.93 10.47
CA ASN A 196 -17.56 22.68 10.81
C ASN A 196 -18.50 22.72 9.59
N GLU A 197 -19.81 22.89 9.79
CA GLU A 197 -20.80 22.80 8.69
C GLU A 197 -20.46 23.74 7.50
N ASP A 198 -19.98 24.95 7.79
CA ASP A 198 -19.58 25.94 6.79
C ASP A 198 -18.31 25.56 6.00
N SER A 199 -17.44 24.72 6.56
CA SER A 199 -16.21 24.28 5.88
C SER A 199 -16.40 23.04 5.01
N ILE A 200 -17.52 22.32 5.15
CA ILE A 200 -17.82 21.16 4.30
C ILE A 200 -17.94 21.59 2.83
N ASP A 201 -18.63 22.69 2.57
CA ASP A 201 -18.86 23.18 1.20
C ASP A 201 -17.57 23.67 0.56
N MET A 202 -16.76 24.43 1.33
CA MET A 202 -15.44 24.88 0.89
C MET A 202 -14.51 23.69 0.58
N VAL A 203 -14.47 22.67 1.43
CA VAL A 203 -13.68 21.46 1.19
C VAL A 203 -14.22 20.68 -0.02
N GLY A 204 -15.55 20.62 -0.18
CA GLY A 204 -16.20 20.03 -1.36
C GLY A 204 -15.75 20.69 -2.66
N ASP A 205 -15.71 22.01 -2.71
CA ASP A 205 -15.25 22.80 -3.87
C ASP A 205 -13.77 22.58 -4.18
N ILE A 206 -12.94 22.42 -3.15
CA ILE A 206 -11.52 22.08 -3.32
C ILE A 206 -11.41 20.67 -3.93
N LEU A 207 -12.18 19.70 -3.45
CA LEU A 207 -12.17 18.33 -4.00
C LEU A 207 -12.64 18.28 -5.46
N ASP A 208 -13.62 19.10 -5.83
CA ASP A 208 -14.01 19.27 -7.23
C ASP A 208 -12.91 19.90 -8.07
N SER A 209 -12.25 20.93 -7.55
CA SER A 209 -11.11 21.57 -8.23
C SER A 209 -9.94 20.59 -8.38
N MET A 210 -9.73 19.70 -7.42
CA MET A 210 -8.78 18.60 -7.51
C MET A 210 -9.18 17.60 -8.59
N ALA A 211 -10.45 17.21 -8.66
CA ALA A 211 -10.96 16.33 -9.70
C ALA A 211 -10.72 16.95 -11.10
N ASP A 212 -11.04 18.23 -11.26
CA ASP A 212 -10.83 18.96 -12.51
C ASP A 212 -9.35 19.09 -12.89
N TYR A 213 -8.45 19.18 -11.92
CA TYR A 213 -7.01 19.13 -12.14
C TYR A 213 -6.56 17.76 -12.63
N PHE A 214 -6.97 16.67 -11.97
CA PHE A 214 -6.57 15.32 -12.37
C PHE A 214 -7.19 14.87 -13.70
N TYR A 215 -8.36 15.40 -14.04
CA TYR A 215 -8.99 15.20 -15.34
C TYR A 215 -8.18 15.84 -16.47
N SER A 216 -7.77 17.10 -16.31
CA SER A 216 -6.99 17.83 -17.30
C SER A 216 -5.84 18.60 -16.63
N PRO A 217 -4.69 17.98 -16.40
CA PRO A 217 -3.61 18.58 -15.62
C PRO A 217 -2.98 19.75 -16.39
N THR A 218 -3.15 20.96 -15.87
CA THR A 218 -2.50 22.18 -16.39
C THR A 218 -1.89 22.96 -15.23
N THR A 219 -0.83 23.73 -15.51
CA THR A 219 -0.18 24.59 -14.49
C THR A 219 -1.15 25.62 -13.92
N LYS A 220 -2.04 26.17 -14.76
CA LYS A 220 -3.07 27.14 -14.33
C LYS A 220 -4.01 26.54 -13.28
N LYS A 221 -4.54 25.33 -13.53
CA LYS A 221 -5.43 24.64 -12.57
C LYS A 221 -4.70 24.27 -11.28
N LEU A 222 -3.42 23.89 -11.36
CA LEU A 222 -2.63 23.59 -10.18
C LEU A 222 -2.38 24.83 -9.31
N LEU A 223 -2.12 25.98 -9.93
CA LEU A 223 -1.98 27.27 -9.25
C LEU A 223 -3.28 27.67 -8.55
N GLU A 224 -4.42 27.61 -9.26
CA GLU A 224 -5.74 27.89 -8.69
C GLU A 224 -6.06 26.96 -7.52
N LEU A 225 -5.76 25.67 -7.66
CA LEU A 225 -5.96 24.68 -6.60
C LEU A 225 -5.07 24.94 -5.38
N ASN A 226 -3.79 25.30 -5.59
CA ASN A 226 -2.90 25.68 -4.48
C ASN A 226 -3.38 26.95 -3.77
N SER A 227 -3.92 27.92 -4.52
CA SER A 227 -4.51 29.13 -3.95
C SER A 227 -5.68 28.77 -3.03
N LYS A 228 -6.66 28.00 -3.53
CA LYS A 228 -7.81 27.55 -2.73
C LYS A 228 -7.39 26.75 -1.49
N LEU A 229 -6.42 25.87 -1.65
CA LEU A 229 -5.89 25.10 -0.51
C LEU A 229 -5.17 25.98 0.52
N SER A 230 -4.62 27.12 0.10
CA SER A 230 -3.89 28.04 0.99
C SER A 230 -4.83 28.92 1.83
N GLU A 231 -6.08 29.04 1.42
CA GLU A 231 -7.16 29.69 2.18
C GLU A 231 -7.56 28.87 3.42
N LEU A 232 -7.35 27.55 3.39
CA LEU A 232 -7.55 26.69 4.56
C LEU A 232 -6.49 26.95 5.63
N GLU A 233 -6.89 26.96 6.90
CA GLU A 233 -5.97 27.12 8.02
C GLU A 233 -4.89 26.03 8.05
N ILE A 234 -3.66 26.42 8.39
CA ILE A 234 -2.57 25.46 8.63
C ILE A 234 -2.76 24.89 10.03
N MET A 235 -3.07 23.60 10.11
CA MET A 235 -2.99 22.88 11.37
C MET A 235 -1.67 22.12 11.42
N ALA A 236 -0.79 22.53 12.34
CA ALA A 236 0.50 21.91 12.51
C ALA A 236 0.31 20.41 12.82
N LEU A 237 0.73 19.54 11.89
CA LEU A 237 0.72 18.10 12.17
C LEU A 237 1.60 17.82 13.40
N PRO A 238 1.17 16.91 14.30
CA PRO A 238 2.03 16.46 15.38
C PRO A 238 3.33 15.89 14.80
N LYS A 239 4.48 16.41 15.27
CA LYS A 239 5.85 16.06 14.82
C LYS A 239 6.13 14.55 14.77
N ILE A 240 5.35 13.75 15.49
CA ILE A 240 5.44 12.29 15.62
C ILE A 240 5.40 11.57 14.26
N ASP A 241 4.54 12.01 13.33
CA ASP A 241 4.38 11.35 12.02
C ASP A 241 5.61 11.48 11.11
N TYR A 242 6.40 12.56 11.27
CA TYR A 242 7.61 12.78 10.48
C TYR A 242 8.72 11.81 10.90
N TYR A 243 8.93 11.64 12.21
CA TYR A 243 9.91 10.70 12.74
C TYR A 243 9.52 9.25 12.44
N LEU A 244 8.25 8.87 12.59
CA LEU A 244 7.77 7.53 12.20
C LEU A 244 7.94 7.25 10.71
N ALA A 245 7.67 8.23 9.84
CA ALA A 245 7.90 8.08 8.41
C ALA A 245 9.39 7.97 8.07
N LEU A 246 10.26 8.72 8.74
CA LEU A 246 11.71 8.68 8.57
C LEU A 246 12.29 7.33 9.03
N VAL A 247 11.85 6.86 10.19
CA VAL A 247 12.18 5.56 10.78
C VAL A 247 11.68 4.42 9.87
N ALA A 248 10.42 4.47 9.41
CA ALA A 248 9.88 3.47 8.48
C ALA A 248 10.63 3.44 7.14
N ASN A 249 11.08 4.59 6.63
CA ASN A 249 11.92 4.67 5.42
C ASN A 249 13.33 4.11 5.66
N TYR A 250 13.92 4.41 6.83
CA TYR A 250 15.24 3.91 7.22
C TYR A 250 15.20 2.38 7.35
N PHE A 251 14.27 1.83 8.13
CA PHE A 251 14.06 0.38 8.26
C PHE A 251 13.69 -0.31 6.95
N SER A 252 13.09 0.40 5.98
CA SER A 252 12.81 -0.17 4.66
C SER A 252 14.08 -0.49 3.86
N ARG A 253 15.18 0.24 4.09
CA ARG A 253 16.48 0.04 3.43
C ARG A 253 17.31 -1.08 4.06
N PHE A 254 17.10 -1.36 5.35
CA PHE A 254 17.84 -2.39 6.08
C PHE A 254 17.15 -3.77 6.13
N ARG A 255 16.03 -3.97 5.42
CA ARG A 255 15.28 -5.24 5.46
C ARG A 255 16.11 -6.44 5.02
N VAL A 256 16.88 -6.32 3.94
CA VAL A 256 17.74 -7.41 3.44
C VAL A 256 18.92 -7.66 4.38
N PRO A 257 19.68 -6.65 4.82
CA PRO A 257 20.70 -6.84 5.85
C PRO A 257 20.15 -7.49 7.12
N ILE A 258 18.96 -7.10 7.59
CA ILE A 258 18.32 -7.70 8.79
C ILE A 258 17.93 -9.16 8.55
N ILE A 259 17.37 -9.51 7.37
CA ILE A 259 17.07 -10.90 7.01
C ILE A 259 18.36 -11.74 7.01
N LEU A 260 19.44 -11.21 6.41
CA LEU A 260 20.74 -11.88 6.37
C LEU A 260 21.36 -12.04 7.76
N ILE A 261 21.31 -11.01 8.60
CA ILE A 261 21.81 -11.03 9.98
C ILE A 261 21.00 -12.03 10.83
N LEU A 262 19.68 -12.04 10.72
CA LEU A 262 18.83 -12.99 11.44
C LEU A 262 19.07 -14.44 10.99
N GLY A 263 19.19 -14.69 9.68
CA GLY A 263 19.56 -16.02 9.18
C GLY A 263 20.96 -16.46 9.64
N TRP A 264 21.93 -15.54 9.65
CA TRP A 264 23.27 -15.78 10.18
C TRP A 264 23.24 -16.10 11.68
N LEU A 265 22.44 -15.37 12.47
CA LEU A 265 22.24 -15.65 13.90
C LEU A 265 21.61 -17.03 14.15
N ILE A 266 20.65 -17.45 13.31
CA ILE A 266 20.05 -18.80 13.40
C ILE A 266 21.11 -19.89 13.16
N ILE A 267 22.06 -19.69 12.24
CA ILE A 267 23.16 -20.65 11.97
C ILE A 267 24.12 -20.74 13.16
N PHE A 268 24.58 -19.59 13.67
CA PHE A 268 25.67 -19.55 14.65
C PHE A 268 25.21 -19.72 16.09
N TYR A 269 24.02 -19.25 16.43
CA TYR A 269 23.48 -19.31 17.78
C TYR A 269 22.32 -20.30 17.93
N GLY A 270 21.71 -20.78 16.84
CA GLY A 270 20.63 -21.77 16.92
C GLY A 270 21.07 -23.09 17.57
N GLY A 271 22.26 -23.60 17.23
CA GLY A 271 22.80 -24.82 17.88
C GLY A 271 23.06 -24.66 19.38
N PRO A 272 23.85 -23.65 19.80
CA PRO A 272 24.16 -23.42 21.21
C PRO A 272 22.96 -23.02 22.10
N ILE A 273 21.96 -22.30 21.55
CA ILE A 273 20.83 -21.77 22.32
C ILE A 273 19.62 -22.72 22.30
N LEU A 274 19.39 -23.43 21.19
CA LEU A 274 18.18 -24.25 21.00
C LEU A 274 18.46 -25.76 21.01
N GLY A 275 19.71 -26.20 21.21
CA GLY A 275 20.07 -27.62 21.31
C GLY A 275 19.88 -28.44 20.03
N VAL A 276 19.66 -27.77 18.89
CA VAL A 276 19.44 -28.39 17.58
C VAL A 276 20.77 -28.76 16.92
N THR A 277 20.78 -29.83 16.14
CA THR A 277 21.97 -30.23 15.37
C THR A 277 22.34 -29.15 14.33
N LYS A 278 23.63 -29.03 14.00
CA LYS A 278 24.11 -28.03 13.03
C LYS A 278 23.40 -28.13 11.67
N ASP A 279 23.04 -29.34 11.26
CA ASP A 279 22.34 -29.59 9.99
C ASP A 279 20.90 -29.07 10.03
N GLN A 280 20.19 -29.26 11.13
CA GLN A 280 18.83 -28.72 11.32
C GLN A 280 18.84 -27.18 11.42
N ALA A 281 19.83 -26.60 12.10
CA ALA A 281 20.01 -25.15 12.17
C ALA A 281 20.34 -24.55 10.79
N TYR A 282 21.13 -25.25 9.97
CA TYR A 282 21.45 -24.84 8.61
C TYR A 282 20.23 -24.91 7.68
N ILE A 283 19.41 -25.96 7.77
CA ILE A 283 18.17 -26.10 6.99
C ILE A 283 17.17 -24.99 7.38
N ALA A 284 16.99 -24.74 8.68
CA ALA A 284 16.11 -23.70 9.19
C ALA A 284 16.56 -22.29 8.76
N ALA A 285 17.86 -22.01 8.84
CA ALA A 285 18.41 -20.72 8.42
C ALA A 285 18.32 -20.52 6.90
N SER A 286 18.62 -21.56 6.12
CA SER A 286 18.49 -21.55 4.66
C SER A 286 17.03 -21.33 4.24
N GLY A 287 16.09 -21.99 4.91
CA GLY A 287 14.65 -21.78 4.73
C GLY A 287 14.21 -20.37 5.10
N PHE A 288 14.68 -19.83 6.23
CA PHE A 288 14.37 -18.46 6.68
C PHE A 288 14.95 -17.39 5.76
N LEU A 289 16.20 -17.56 5.30
CA LEU A 289 16.85 -16.66 4.35
C LEU A 289 16.16 -16.70 2.99
N GLY A 290 15.88 -17.90 2.48
CA GLY A 290 15.11 -18.10 1.25
C GLY A 290 13.73 -17.45 1.35
N ALA A 291 13.04 -17.64 2.48
CA ALA A 291 11.74 -17.05 2.77
C ALA A 291 11.76 -15.51 2.83
N GLY A 292 12.68 -14.96 3.62
CA GLY A 292 12.83 -13.52 3.80
C GLY A 292 13.21 -12.83 2.49
N LEU A 293 14.15 -13.39 1.73
CA LEU A 293 14.54 -12.86 0.43
C LEU A 293 13.42 -13.01 -0.60
N ALA A 294 12.72 -14.15 -0.66
CA ALA A 294 11.58 -14.34 -1.57
C ALA A 294 10.43 -13.38 -1.25
N ALA A 295 10.09 -13.17 0.02
CA ALA A 295 9.10 -12.19 0.47
C ALA A 295 9.52 -10.74 0.15
N TYR A 296 10.81 -10.43 0.28
CA TYR A 296 11.37 -9.12 -0.08
C TYR A 296 11.31 -8.86 -1.59
N PHE A 297 11.78 -9.80 -2.41
CA PHE A 297 11.78 -9.67 -3.87
C PHE A 297 10.36 -9.70 -4.47
N SER A 298 9.46 -10.52 -3.93
CA SER A 298 8.04 -10.50 -4.33
C SER A 298 7.35 -9.16 -3.95
N GLY A 299 7.71 -8.57 -2.81
CA GLY A 299 7.27 -7.23 -2.41
C GLY A 299 7.82 -6.07 -3.26
N LEU A 300 9.03 -6.21 -3.82
CA LEU A 300 9.64 -5.26 -4.76
C LEU A 300 9.06 -5.39 -6.17
N LEU A 301 8.87 -6.61 -6.65
CA LEU A 301 8.32 -6.89 -7.98
C LEU A 301 6.81 -6.60 -8.06
N GLY A 302 6.10 -6.58 -6.94
CA GLY A 302 4.70 -6.12 -6.86
C GLY A 302 4.52 -4.59 -6.88
N LYS A 303 5.62 -3.82 -6.88
CA LYS A 303 5.61 -2.34 -6.91
C LYS A 303 5.97 -1.75 -8.29
N LYS A 304 6.29 -2.57 -9.30
CA LYS A 304 6.41 -2.14 -10.70
C LYS A 304 5.10 -2.36 -11.44
#